data_AF-A0A3Q2XDJ8-F1
#
_entry.id   AF-A0A3Q2XDJ8-F1
#
_cell.length_a   1.000
_cell.length_b   1.000
_cell.length_c   1.000
_cell.angle_alpha   90.00
_cell.angle_beta   90.00
_cell.angle_gamma   90.00
#
_symmetry.space_group_name_H-M   'P 1'
#
loop_
_entity.id
_entity.type
_entity.pdbx_description
1 polymer ?
#
loop_
_entity_poly.entity_id
_entity_poly.type
_entity_poly.pdbx_seq_one_letter_code
_entity_poly.pdbx_strand_id
1 'polypeptide(L)'
;MVTLAWEGYATRLANAEQQELLSVLEDILEKEDIDKSQGALVFVGKDTRSSSERLSQAVLDGWHYGLVTTPQLHYMVCCHNTHGQYGEATVEGYYGKLCQAFIELTKNTPNRTDDQKHLTVDGANGIGALKLREMERHLKRELQISLFNEGHGKLNHQCGADFVKVQQKPPTGVKVQSGERCCSFDGDADRIVYYYTDSEDRFHLLDGDKIATLISTFLKELFLLPGGLGQRLINIAVVQTAYANGSSTRYLEDTMKVIVRCTKTGVKHLHHAAQEFDTSVYFEANGHGTVLFSRAAEEKIRQLAEDVNTDDTRKRAAILLQHIINVTNQTVGDAISDMLLIEAILALKGMTVQQWDAIYTDVPNRQLKVKARQTYAAQFIVDGRRE
;
A
#
# COMPACT_ATOMS: atom_id res chain seq x y z
N MET A 1 -8.64 -3.17 9.47
CA MET A 1 -9.52 -2.10 9.99
C MET A 1 -10.59 -2.70 10.87
N VAL A 2 -11.13 -1.92 11.81
CA VAL A 2 -12.24 -2.35 12.65
C VAL A 2 -13.51 -2.60 11.81
N THR A 3 -14.35 -3.55 12.24
CA THR A 3 -15.60 -3.89 11.55
C THR A 3 -16.61 -2.75 11.67
N LEU A 4 -17.57 -2.63 10.73
CA LEU A 4 -18.56 -1.53 10.74
C LEU A 4 -19.38 -1.50 12.04
N ALA A 5 -19.74 -2.66 12.57
CA ALA A 5 -20.51 -2.74 13.81
C ALA A 5 -19.77 -2.08 14.99
N TRP A 6 -18.46 -2.26 15.06
CA TRP A 6 -17.62 -1.77 16.16
C TRP A 6 -17.27 -0.29 16.05
N GLU A 7 -17.40 0.34 14.88
CA GLU A 7 -17.31 1.81 14.74
C GLU A 7 -18.42 2.52 15.54
N GLY A 8 -19.63 1.93 15.56
CA GLY A 8 -20.75 2.42 16.36
C GLY A 8 -20.46 2.38 17.86
N TYR A 9 -19.84 1.30 18.34
CA TYR A 9 -19.44 1.16 19.75
C TYR A 9 -18.34 2.13 20.13
N ALA A 10 -17.30 2.30 19.30
CA ALA A 10 -16.26 3.30 19.53
C ALA A 10 -16.85 4.71 19.62
N THR A 11 -17.80 5.04 18.73
CA THR A 11 -18.50 6.33 18.74
C THR A 11 -19.34 6.52 20.01
N ARG A 12 -20.05 5.48 20.47
CA ARG A 12 -20.80 5.53 21.73
C ARG A 12 -19.89 5.78 22.93
N LEU A 13 -18.78 5.04 23.03
CA LEU A 13 -17.81 5.21 24.12
C LEU A 13 -17.16 6.60 24.12
N ALA A 14 -16.80 7.13 22.95
CA ALA A 14 -16.19 8.45 22.81
C ALA A 14 -17.12 9.61 23.16
N ASN A 15 -18.44 9.43 23.04
CA ASN A 15 -19.46 10.44 23.35
C ASN A 15 -20.13 10.22 24.71
N ALA A 16 -19.79 9.14 25.43
CA ALA A 16 -20.35 8.87 26.74
C ALA A 16 -19.81 9.89 27.75
N GLU A 17 -20.70 10.42 28.59
CA GLU A 17 -20.28 11.23 29.73
C GLU A 17 -19.53 10.35 30.75
N GLN A 18 -18.67 10.96 31.57
CA GLN A 18 -17.81 10.21 32.49
C GLN A 18 -18.59 9.27 33.43
N GLN A 19 -19.76 9.70 33.89
CA GLN A 19 -20.64 8.91 34.76
C GLN A 19 -21.39 7.76 34.03
N GLU A 20 -21.49 7.81 32.71
CA GLU A 20 -22.18 6.81 31.87
C GLU A 20 -21.20 5.82 31.21
N LEU A 21 -19.90 6.10 31.27
CA LEU A 21 -18.89 5.30 30.56
C LEU A 21 -18.93 3.82 30.97
N LEU A 22 -19.09 3.53 32.27
CA LEU A 22 -19.13 2.16 32.76
C LEU A 22 -20.38 1.41 32.26
N SER A 23 -21.55 2.05 32.29
CA SER A 23 -22.79 1.42 31.82
C SER A 23 -22.74 1.18 30.31
N VAL A 24 -22.23 2.14 29.53
CA VAL A 24 -22.05 1.96 28.08
C VAL A 24 -21.09 0.80 27.78
N LEU A 25 -20.03 0.63 28.58
CA LEU A 25 -19.10 -0.50 28.42
C LEU A 25 -19.77 -1.83 28.78
N GLU A 26 -20.52 -1.89 29.88
CA GLU A 26 -21.26 -3.09 30.29
C GLU A 26 -22.30 -3.52 29.24
N ASP A 27 -23.04 -2.56 28.68
CA ASP A 27 -23.99 -2.79 27.59
C ASP A 27 -23.31 -3.42 26.36
N ILE A 28 -22.10 -2.96 26.01
CA ILE A 28 -21.34 -3.50 24.87
C ILE A 28 -20.87 -4.92 25.17
N LEU A 29 -20.38 -5.17 26.39
CA LEU A 29 -19.92 -6.50 26.81
C LEU A 29 -21.07 -7.52 26.81
N GLU A 30 -22.25 -7.14 27.30
CA GLU A 30 -23.43 -7.99 27.28
C GLU A 30 -23.92 -8.23 25.84
N LYS A 31 -24.00 -7.17 25.03
CA LYS A 31 -24.53 -7.27 23.66
C LYS A 31 -23.67 -8.12 22.74
N GLU A 32 -22.35 -8.07 22.89
CA GLU A 32 -21.40 -8.86 22.09
C GLU A 32 -20.99 -10.17 22.79
N ASP A 33 -21.60 -10.52 23.93
CA ASP A 33 -21.32 -11.73 24.72
C ASP A 33 -19.82 -11.91 25.03
N ILE A 34 -19.17 -10.84 25.51
CA ILE A 34 -17.72 -10.80 25.74
C ILE A 34 -17.37 -11.35 27.12
N ASP A 35 -16.59 -12.42 27.16
CA ASP A 35 -16.05 -13.01 28.39
C ASP A 35 -14.96 -12.12 29.02
N LYS A 36 -15.30 -11.49 30.15
CA LYS A 36 -14.38 -10.62 30.92
C LYS A 36 -13.21 -11.37 31.54
N SER A 37 -13.28 -12.71 31.63
CA SER A 37 -12.21 -13.53 32.20
C SER A 37 -11.08 -13.79 31.21
N GLN A 38 -11.33 -13.61 29.91
CA GLN A 38 -10.33 -13.77 28.88
C GLN A 38 -9.33 -12.60 28.89
N GLY A 39 -8.04 -12.91 28.92
CA GLY A 39 -6.99 -11.90 28.78
C GLY A 39 -7.07 -11.21 27.42
N ALA A 40 -7.07 -9.88 27.40
CA ALA A 40 -6.98 -9.09 26.18
C ALA A 40 -5.52 -8.85 25.80
N LEU A 41 -5.21 -8.92 24.51
CA LEU A 41 -3.91 -8.55 23.96
C LEU A 41 -4.09 -7.43 22.96
N VAL A 42 -3.55 -6.26 23.29
CA VAL A 42 -3.67 -5.03 22.49
C VAL A 42 -2.29 -4.57 22.08
N PHE A 43 -2.10 -4.22 20.81
CA PHE A 43 -0.83 -3.71 20.30
C PHE A 43 -0.97 -2.23 19.93
N VAL A 44 0.02 -1.43 20.32
CA VAL A 44 0.01 0.03 20.16
C VAL A 44 1.28 0.47 19.46
N GLY A 45 1.12 1.16 18.34
CA GLY A 45 2.16 1.87 17.62
C GLY A 45 1.83 3.36 17.52
N LYS A 46 2.82 4.18 17.17
CA LYS A 46 2.59 5.63 16.99
C LYS A 46 3.49 6.25 15.92
N ASP A 47 3.03 7.36 15.36
CA ASP A 47 3.78 8.21 14.44
C ASP A 47 4.61 9.28 15.19
N THR A 48 5.18 10.23 14.44
CA THR A 48 6.05 11.31 14.93
C THR A 48 5.31 12.57 15.40
N ARG A 49 3.97 12.58 15.48
CA ARG A 49 3.26 13.78 15.97
C ARG A 49 3.62 14.06 17.43
N SER A 50 3.69 15.34 17.79
CA SER A 50 4.02 15.78 19.15
C SER A 50 3.06 15.25 20.22
N SER A 51 1.80 15.00 19.87
CA SER A 51 0.79 14.43 20.79
C SER A 51 0.88 12.91 20.95
N SER A 52 1.61 12.23 20.07
CA SER A 52 1.56 10.77 19.96
C SER A 52 2.09 10.05 21.20
N GLU A 53 3.11 10.59 21.86
CA GLU A 53 3.60 10.05 23.15
C GLU A 53 2.47 9.99 24.19
N ARG A 54 1.89 11.15 24.50
CA ARG A 54 0.84 11.30 25.52
C ARG A 54 -0.40 10.45 25.20
N LEU A 55 -0.80 10.40 23.93
CA LEU A 55 -1.97 9.61 23.52
C LEU A 55 -1.68 8.09 23.59
N SER A 56 -0.46 7.66 23.24
CA SER A 56 -0.11 6.24 23.36
C SER A 56 -0.11 5.77 24.81
N GLN A 57 0.37 6.59 25.74
CA GLN A 57 0.38 6.28 27.18
C GLN A 57 -1.02 6.21 27.81
N ALA A 58 -2.04 6.76 27.16
CA ALA A 58 -3.42 6.63 27.62
C ALA A 58 -3.97 5.19 27.44
N VAL A 59 -3.32 4.37 26.62
CA VAL A 59 -3.65 2.95 26.43
C VAL A 59 -2.81 2.12 27.41
N LEU A 60 -3.28 2.01 28.66
CA LEU A 60 -2.49 1.51 29.80
C LEU A 60 -2.00 0.05 29.65
N ASP A 61 -2.87 -0.84 29.17
CA ASP A 61 -2.61 -2.29 29.12
C ASP A 61 -2.18 -2.78 27.72
N GLY A 62 -1.62 -1.88 26.90
CA GLY A 62 -1.16 -2.18 25.55
C GLY A 62 0.30 -2.66 25.51
N TRP A 63 0.61 -3.56 24.57
CA TRP A 63 1.98 -3.80 24.14
C TRP A 63 2.42 -2.69 23.18
N HIS A 64 3.42 -1.90 23.59
CA HIS A 64 3.87 -0.73 22.82
C HIS A 64 5.06 -1.05 21.92
N TYR A 65 4.88 -0.96 20.60
CA TYR A 65 5.96 -1.03 19.62
C TYR A 65 6.69 0.30 19.40
N GLY A 66 6.21 1.38 20.04
CA GLY A 66 6.80 2.70 19.92
C GLY A 66 6.57 3.33 18.55
N LEU A 67 7.60 4.01 18.03
CA LEU A 67 7.54 4.67 16.73
C LEU A 67 7.53 3.63 15.62
N VAL A 68 6.43 3.54 14.86
CA VAL A 68 6.23 2.61 13.73
C VAL A 68 5.30 3.24 12.69
N THR A 69 5.43 2.83 11.43
CA THR A 69 4.45 3.20 10.40
C THR A 69 3.11 2.50 10.67
N THR A 70 2.02 3.03 10.10
CA THR A 70 0.70 2.35 10.16
C THR A 70 0.78 0.91 9.62
N PRO A 71 1.44 0.64 8.48
CA PRO A 71 1.60 -0.73 7.96
C PRO A 71 2.44 -1.64 8.83
N GLN A 72 3.49 -1.14 9.50
CA GLN A 72 4.29 -1.93 10.42
C GLN A 72 3.43 -2.45 11.59
N LEU A 73 2.56 -1.60 12.16
CA LEU A 73 1.66 -2.03 13.22
C LEU A 73 0.70 -3.14 12.74
N HIS A 74 0.10 -2.95 11.56
CA HIS A 74 -0.78 -3.96 10.96
C HIS A 74 -0.05 -5.29 10.68
N TYR A 75 1.19 -5.22 10.19
CA TYR A 75 2.05 -6.39 9.98
C TYR A 75 2.26 -7.16 11.29
N MET A 76 2.67 -6.49 12.37
CA MET A 76 2.95 -7.16 13.65
C MET A 76 1.69 -7.76 14.28
N VAL A 77 0.54 -7.07 14.18
CA VAL A 77 -0.76 -7.61 14.60
C VAL A 77 -1.12 -8.87 13.81
N CYS A 78 -0.91 -8.87 12.48
CA CYS A 78 -1.16 -10.04 11.64
C CYS A 78 -0.23 -11.20 11.98
N CYS A 79 1.07 -10.94 12.15
CA CYS A 79 2.06 -11.96 12.53
C CYS A 79 1.72 -12.63 13.87
N HIS A 80 1.28 -11.86 14.87
CA HIS A 80 0.85 -12.42 16.15
C HIS A 80 -0.39 -13.30 16.02
N ASN A 81 -1.41 -12.84 15.29
CA ASN A 81 -2.67 -13.57 15.13
C ASN A 81 -2.58 -14.75 14.14
N THR A 82 -1.49 -14.85 13.38
CA THR A 82 -1.18 -15.99 12.51
C THR A 82 -0.11 -16.90 13.10
N HIS A 83 0.27 -16.70 14.37
CA HIS A 83 1.29 -17.48 15.07
C HIS A 83 2.63 -17.58 14.29
N GLY A 84 3.02 -16.47 13.66
CA GLY A 84 4.26 -16.37 12.89
C GLY A 84 4.17 -16.88 11.45
N GLN A 85 3.02 -17.40 11.00
CA GLN A 85 2.88 -17.88 9.61
C GLN A 85 3.03 -16.76 8.58
N TYR A 86 2.56 -15.53 8.90
CA TYR A 86 2.74 -14.38 8.01
C TYR A 86 4.15 -13.78 8.04
N GLY A 87 4.90 -14.03 9.12
CA GLY A 87 6.22 -13.48 9.37
C GLY A 87 6.50 -13.32 10.87
N GLU A 88 7.70 -12.85 11.22
CA GLU A 88 8.05 -12.56 12.61
C GLU A 88 7.38 -11.25 13.08
N ALA A 89 6.76 -11.24 14.26
CA ALA A 89 5.98 -10.12 14.80
C ALA A 89 6.85 -8.99 15.41
N THR A 90 7.90 -8.59 14.69
CA THR A 90 8.86 -7.56 15.09
C THR A 90 9.12 -6.58 13.93
N VAL A 91 9.65 -5.40 14.26
CA VAL A 91 10.09 -4.41 13.26
C VAL A 91 11.22 -4.98 12.39
N GLU A 92 12.14 -5.74 12.99
CA GLU A 92 13.20 -6.45 12.25
C GLU A 92 12.62 -7.54 11.34
N GLY A 93 11.62 -8.28 11.79
CA GLY A 93 10.89 -9.26 10.99
C GLY A 93 10.25 -8.63 9.75
N TYR A 94 9.65 -7.45 9.91
CA TYR A 94 9.12 -6.64 8.81
C TYR A 94 10.22 -6.27 7.80
N TYR A 95 11.35 -5.71 8.26
CA TYR A 95 12.47 -5.37 7.39
C TYR A 95 13.05 -6.59 6.68
N GLY A 96 13.30 -7.67 7.41
CA GLY A 96 13.85 -8.91 6.89
C GLY A 96 12.96 -9.52 5.81
N LYS A 97 11.65 -9.64 6.07
CA LYS A 97 10.69 -10.20 5.11
C LYS A 97 10.69 -9.42 3.79
N LEU A 98 10.47 -8.10 3.86
CA LEU A 98 10.33 -7.26 2.68
C LEU A 98 11.64 -7.14 1.89
N CYS A 99 12.75 -6.85 2.58
CA CYS A 99 14.04 -6.67 1.92
C CYS A 99 14.55 -7.97 1.31
N GLN A 100 14.38 -9.10 1.99
CA GLN A 100 14.79 -10.39 1.44
C GLN A 100 14.00 -10.72 0.17
N ALA A 101 12.68 -10.52 0.19
CA ALA A 101 11.85 -10.73 -1.00
C ALA A 101 12.25 -9.80 -2.16
N PHE A 102 12.49 -8.51 -1.89
CA PHE A 102 13.00 -7.56 -2.87
C PHE A 102 14.34 -8.02 -3.47
N ILE A 103 15.31 -8.38 -2.63
CA ILE A 103 16.64 -8.84 -3.07
C ILE A 103 16.50 -10.10 -3.95
N GLU A 104 15.67 -11.06 -3.58
CA GLU A 104 15.45 -12.26 -4.39
C GLU A 104 14.85 -11.94 -5.76
N LEU A 105 13.95 -10.95 -5.84
CA LEU A 105 13.41 -10.45 -7.10
C LEU A 105 14.48 -9.78 -7.97
N THR A 106 15.43 -9.04 -7.37
CA THR A 106 16.34 -8.17 -8.14
C THR A 106 17.73 -8.76 -8.39
N LYS A 107 18.27 -9.63 -7.52
CA LYS A 107 19.70 -9.99 -7.43
C LYS A 107 20.35 -10.61 -8.66
N ASN A 108 19.57 -11.05 -9.66
CA ASN A 108 20.07 -11.60 -10.93
C ASN A 108 19.26 -11.12 -12.12
N THR A 109 18.76 -9.89 -12.06
CA THR A 109 17.92 -9.35 -13.12
C THR A 109 18.78 -8.85 -14.28
N PRO A 110 18.77 -9.50 -15.46
CA PRO A 110 19.69 -9.18 -16.56
C PRO A 110 19.39 -7.82 -17.19
N ASN A 111 18.14 -7.36 -17.10
CA ASN A 111 17.67 -6.12 -17.71
C ASN A 111 17.80 -4.91 -16.77
N ARG A 112 18.34 -5.10 -15.57
CA ARG A 112 18.44 -4.05 -14.56
C ARG A 112 19.56 -3.08 -14.92
N THR A 113 19.21 -1.82 -15.15
CA THR A 113 20.14 -0.72 -15.40
C THR A 113 20.49 0.02 -14.10
N ASP A 114 21.45 0.95 -14.16
CA ASP A 114 21.83 1.76 -13.01
C ASP A 114 20.71 2.73 -12.56
N ASP A 115 19.79 3.11 -13.46
CA ASP A 115 18.61 3.91 -13.12
C ASP A 115 17.69 3.18 -12.12
N GLN A 116 17.59 1.86 -12.19
CA GLN A 116 16.81 1.05 -11.22
C GLN A 116 17.59 0.70 -9.95
N LYS A 117 18.76 1.31 -9.71
CA LYS A 117 19.53 1.13 -8.47
C LYS A 117 19.44 2.33 -7.54
N HIS A 118 18.95 3.47 -8.01
CA HIS A 118 18.79 4.69 -7.22
C HIS A 118 17.35 5.16 -7.21
N LEU A 119 16.84 5.56 -6.04
CA LEU A 119 15.52 6.16 -5.89
C LEU A 119 15.59 7.36 -4.94
N THR A 120 14.96 8.46 -5.35
CA THR A 120 14.81 9.66 -4.54
C THR A 120 13.45 9.65 -3.84
N VAL A 121 13.44 9.74 -2.51
CA VAL A 121 12.23 9.51 -1.69
C VAL A 121 11.93 10.73 -0.81
N ASP A 122 10.70 11.25 -0.90
CA ASP A 122 10.15 12.21 0.06
C ASP A 122 9.58 11.48 1.27
N GLY A 123 10.23 11.63 2.42
CA GLY A 123 9.77 11.08 3.69
C GLY A 123 8.65 11.85 4.37
N ALA A 124 8.16 12.95 3.76
CA ALA A 124 7.09 13.82 4.25
C ALA A 124 7.30 14.43 5.65
N ASN A 125 8.53 14.38 6.16
CA ASN A 125 8.89 14.62 7.57
C ASN A 125 8.11 13.70 8.55
N GLY A 126 7.67 12.54 8.07
CA GLY A 126 6.87 11.56 8.78
C GLY A 126 7.66 10.37 9.30
N ILE A 127 6.94 9.42 9.90
CA ILE A 127 7.56 8.21 10.48
C ILE A 127 8.17 7.30 9.41
N GLY A 128 7.63 7.31 8.19
CA GLY A 128 8.18 6.56 7.06
C GLY A 128 9.64 6.88 6.76
N ALA A 129 10.05 8.14 6.91
CA ALA A 129 11.44 8.56 6.71
C ALA A 129 12.41 7.83 7.66
N LEU A 130 12.08 7.83 8.95
CA LEU A 130 12.90 7.20 9.98
C LEU A 130 12.99 5.69 9.76
N LYS A 131 11.86 5.06 9.40
CA LYS A 131 11.78 3.61 9.17
C LYS A 131 12.46 3.16 7.90
N LEU A 132 12.45 3.99 6.86
CA LEU A 132 13.20 3.71 5.65
C LEU A 132 14.72 3.78 5.90
N ARG A 133 15.20 4.76 6.69
CA ARG A 133 16.61 4.83 7.12
C ARG A 133 17.03 3.61 7.92
N GLU A 134 16.19 3.12 8.84
CA GLU A 134 16.43 1.87 9.57
C GLU A 134 16.49 0.67 8.61
N MET A 135 15.59 0.61 7.63
CA MET A 135 15.50 -0.47 6.63
C MET A 135 16.69 -0.51 5.66
N GLU A 136 17.33 0.62 5.33
CA GLU A 136 18.40 0.71 4.32
C GLU A 136 19.51 -0.36 4.47
N ARG A 137 19.90 -0.69 5.71
CA ARG A 137 20.92 -1.72 5.99
C ARG A 137 20.51 -3.12 5.51
N HIS A 138 19.21 -3.42 5.47
CA HIS A 138 18.67 -4.71 5.04
C HIS A 138 18.61 -4.83 3.52
N LEU A 139 18.62 -3.72 2.78
CA LEU A 139 18.61 -3.71 1.31
C LEU A 139 19.95 -4.10 0.68
N LYS A 140 21.02 -4.24 1.48
CA LYS A 140 22.36 -4.70 1.04
C LYS A 140 22.91 -3.98 -0.22
N ARG A 141 22.57 -2.69 -0.39
CA ARG A 141 22.93 -1.86 -1.55
C ARG A 141 22.29 -2.29 -2.88
N GLU A 142 21.33 -3.22 -2.85
CA GLU A 142 20.53 -3.52 -4.04
C GLU A 142 19.71 -2.30 -4.47
N LEU A 143 19.21 -1.50 -3.54
CA LEU A 143 18.57 -0.21 -3.82
C LEU A 143 19.22 0.89 -2.97
N GLN A 144 19.67 1.96 -3.62
CA GLN A 144 20.23 3.14 -2.98
C GLN A 144 19.14 4.21 -2.87
N ILE A 145 18.98 4.77 -1.67
CA ILE A 145 17.90 5.71 -1.37
C ILE A 145 18.50 7.09 -1.08
N SER A 146 18.06 8.08 -1.84
CA SER A 146 18.24 9.50 -1.53
C SER A 146 16.99 10.03 -0.85
N LEU A 147 16.97 9.96 0.47
CA LEU A 147 15.85 10.48 1.26
C LEU A 147 15.95 12.00 1.40
N PHE A 148 14.81 12.67 1.43
CA PHE A 148 14.68 14.07 1.85
C PHE A 148 13.38 14.25 2.66
N ASN A 149 13.22 15.42 3.30
CA ASN A 149 12.16 15.65 4.29
C ASN A 149 12.15 14.57 5.37
N GLU A 150 13.27 14.45 6.07
CA GLU A 150 13.58 13.30 6.93
C GLU A 150 13.11 13.44 8.39
N GLY A 151 12.25 14.43 8.68
CA GLY A 151 11.74 14.69 10.04
C GLY A 151 12.31 15.95 10.69
N HIS A 152 13.11 16.73 9.96
CA HIS A 152 13.59 18.05 10.41
C HIS A 152 12.59 19.18 10.13
N GLY A 153 11.64 18.95 9.21
CA GLY A 153 10.59 19.90 8.84
C GLY A 153 9.25 19.61 9.54
N LYS A 154 8.23 20.38 9.16
CA LYS A 154 6.86 20.15 9.61
C LYS A 154 6.23 19.00 8.82
N LEU A 155 5.64 18.04 9.53
CA LEU A 155 4.91 16.90 8.96
C LEU A 155 3.93 17.34 7.86
N ASN A 156 4.05 16.72 6.68
CA ASN A 156 3.22 16.95 5.48
C ASN A 156 3.15 18.43 5.00
N HIS A 157 4.13 19.26 5.38
CA HIS A 157 4.12 20.67 5.01
C HIS A 157 4.81 20.90 3.67
N GLN A 158 4.02 21.09 2.62
CA GLN A 158 4.50 21.31 1.25
C GLN A 158 5.34 20.15 0.69
N CYS A 159 5.09 18.95 1.21
CA CYS A 159 5.73 17.69 0.89
C CYS A 159 4.74 16.54 1.14
N GLY A 160 5.11 15.34 0.70
CA GLY A 160 4.37 14.10 0.89
C GLY A 160 3.31 13.82 -0.17
N ALA A 161 2.82 12.57 -0.18
CA ALA A 161 1.96 12.03 -1.24
C ALA A 161 0.70 12.88 -1.50
N ASP A 162 -0.01 13.27 -0.44
CA ASP A 162 -1.21 14.12 -0.54
C ASP A 162 -0.90 15.48 -1.19
N PHE A 163 0.23 16.11 -0.84
CA PHE A 163 0.62 17.38 -1.42
C PHE A 163 0.94 17.22 -2.91
N VAL A 164 1.76 16.23 -3.26
CA VAL A 164 2.17 15.97 -4.63
C VAL A 164 0.96 15.62 -5.51
N LYS A 165 0.07 14.75 -5.04
CA LYS A 165 -1.15 14.37 -5.77
C LYS A 165 -2.08 15.55 -6.00
N VAL A 166 -2.37 16.35 -4.97
CA VAL A 166 -3.36 17.43 -5.06
C VAL A 166 -2.79 18.66 -5.80
N GLN A 167 -1.51 18.97 -5.59
CA GLN A 167 -0.88 20.14 -6.22
C GLN A 167 -0.26 19.84 -7.58
N GLN A 168 -0.09 18.55 -7.93
CA GLN A 168 0.55 18.07 -9.16
C GLN A 168 1.88 18.78 -9.44
N LYS A 169 2.75 18.80 -8.43
CA LYS A 169 4.09 19.41 -8.48
C LYS A 169 5.02 18.74 -7.45
N PRO A 170 6.35 18.86 -7.60
CA PRO A 170 7.27 18.24 -6.66
C PRO A 170 7.22 18.93 -5.27
N PRO A 171 7.70 18.25 -4.22
CA PRO A 171 7.87 18.82 -2.89
C PRO A 171 8.71 20.11 -2.90
N THR A 172 8.42 21.03 -1.99
CA THR A 172 9.09 22.34 -1.99
C THR A 172 10.54 22.22 -1.50
N GLY A 173 11.47 22.87 -2.20
CA GLY A 173 12.88 22.92 -1.82
C GLY A 173 13.74 21.74 -2.30
N VAL A 174 13.16 20.81 -3.06
CA VAL A 174 13.85 19.62 -3.56
C VAL A 174 14.18 19.82 -5.03
N LYS A 175 15.48 19.73 -5.36
CA LYS A 175 15.94 19.73 -6.74
C LYS A 175 16.09 18.30 -7.21
N VAL A 176 15.14 17.85 -8.02
CA VAL A 176 15.19 16.56 -8.71
C VAL A 176 15.80 16.80 -10.08
N GLN A 177 16.72 15.95 -10.54
CA GLN A 177 17.25 16.07 -11.89
C GLN A 177 16.22 15.60 -12.91
N SER A 178 16.26 16.17 -14.11
CA SER A 178 15.39 15.74 -15.18
C SER A 178 15.56 14.24 -15.46
N GLY A 179 14.44 13.53 -15.53
CA GLY A 179 14.37 12.09 -15.77
C GLY A 179 14.52 11.21 -14.53
N GLU A 180 14.89 11.75 -13.36
CA GLU A 180 15.04 10.97 -12.14
C GLU A 180 13.69 10.50 -11.60
N ARG A 181 13.64 9.21 -11.25
CA ARG A 181 12.49 8.60 -10.58
C ARG A 181 12.44 9.04 -9.12
N CYS A 182 11.28 9.57 -8.73
CA CYS A 182 11.01 9.97 -7.36
C CYS A 182 9.71 9.37 -6.85
N CYS A 183 9.60 9.23 -5.54
CA CYS A 183 8.33 8.96 -4.89
C CYS A 183 8.14 9.80 -3.62
N SER A 184 6.91 9.90 -3.15
CA SER A 184 6.58 10.51 -1.86
C SER A 184 5.70 9.61 -1.03
N PHE A 185 6.07 9.47 0.24
CA PHE A 185 5.20 8.90 1.26
C PHE A 185 4.26 9.96 1.84
N ASP A 186 3.20 9.55 2.51
CA ASP A 186 2.49 10.41 3.44
C ASP A 186 3.02 10.28 4.89
N GLY A 187 2.36 10.90 5.85
CA GLY A 187 2.91 11.12 7.19
C GLY A 187 3.17 9.84 7.98
N ASP A 188 2.31 8.84 7.81
CA ASP A 188 2.36 7.52 8.45
C ASP A 188 2.74 6.38 7.50
N ALA A 189 3.08 6.72 6.26
CA ALA A 189 3.58 5.84 5.21
C ALA A 189 2.61 4.73 4.80
N ASP A 190 1.31 5.06 4.69
CA ASP A 190 0.28 4.18 4.14
C ASP A 190 -0.09 4.53 2.68
N ARG A 191 0.46 5.64 2.16
CA ARG A 191 0.32 6.09 0.77
C ARG A 191 1.65 6.33 0.10
N ILE A 192 1.69 6.03 -1.19
CA ILE A 192 2.80 6.37 -2.07
C ILE A 192 2.31 6.92 -3.41
N VAL A 193 2.97 7.95 -3.90
CA VAL A 193 2.87 8.37 -5.31
C VAL A 193 4.26 8.50 -5.91
N TYR A 194 4.38 8.15 -7.18
CA TYR A 194 5.60 8.35 -7.96
C TYR A 194 5.48 9.59 -8.84
N TYR A 195 6.62 10.12 -9.26
CA TYR A 195 6.70 11.23 -10.21
C TYR A 195 8.10 11.35 -10.80
N TYR A 196 8.21 12.12 -11.87
CA TYR A 196 9.46 12.60 -12.43
C TYR A 196 9.24 13.96 -13.10
N THR A 197 10.34 14.64 -13.42
CA THR A 197 10.32 15.84 -14.26
C THR A 197 10.96 15.49 -15.60
N ASP A 198 10.33 15.83 -16.73
CA ASP A 198 10.89 15.56 -18.06
C ASP A 198 11.97 16.58 -18.46
N SER A 199 12.54 16.43 -19.68
CA SER A 199 13.58 17.33 -20.20
C SER A 199 13.09 18.74 -20.54
N GLU A 200 11.78 18.97 -20.52
CA GLU A 200 11.14 20.27 -20.71
C GLU A 200 10.69 20.88 -19.38
N ASP A 201 11.23 20.39 -18.25
CA ASP A 201 10.88 20.79 -16.88
C ASP A 201 9.38 20.58 -16.53
N ARG A 202 8.69 19.68 -17.23
CA ARG A 202 7.30 19.35 -16.91
C ARG A 202 7.23 18.24 -15.88
N PHE A 203 6.37 18.43 -14.89
CA PHE A 203 6.08 17.45 -13.86
C PHE A 203 5.10 16.39 -14.37
N HIS A 204 5.43 15.12 -14.16
CA HIS A 204 4.61 13.97 -14.49
C HIS A 204 4.29 13.18 -13.23
N LEU A 205 3.00 12.97 -12.96
CA LEU A 205 2.50 12.25 -11.80
C LEU A 205 2.24 10.79 -12.17
N LEU A 206 2.69 9.87 -11.32
CA LEU A 206 2.35 8.45 -11.36
C LEU A 206 1.67 8.07 -10.06
N ASP A 207 0.35 8.26 -10.01
CA ASP A 207 -0.46 8.04 -8.81
C ASP A 207 -0.88 6.58 -8.61
N GLY A 208 -1.81 6.33 -7.68
CA GLY A 208 -2.28 4.98 -7.37
C GLY A 208 -2.83 4.20 -8.56
N ASP A 209 -3.43 4.84 -9.57
CA ASP A 209 -3.91 4.13 -10.76
C ASP A 209 -2.75 3.71 -11.68
N LYS A 210 -1.71 4.53 -11.77
CA LYS A 210 -0.46 4.17 -12.47
C LYS A 210 0.25 3.01 -11.76
N ILE A 211 0.21 2.97 -10.42
CA ILE A 211 0.73 1.85 -9.64
C ILE A 211 -0.09 0.57 -9.89
N ALA A 212 -1.42 0.66 -9.79
CA ALA A 212 -2.30 -0.49 -10.00
C ALA A 212 -2.15 -1.09 -11.40
N THR A 213 -2.05 -0.25 -12.42
CA THR A 213 -1.86 -0.68 -13.82
C THR A 213 -0.48 -1.31 -14.06
N LEU A 214 0.59 -0.79 -13.47
CA LEU A 214 1.92 -1.41 -13.54
C LEU A 214 1.92 -2.81 -12.93
N ILE A 215 1.43 -2.92 -11.69
CA ILE A 215 1.41 -4.17 -10.94
C ILE A 215 0.52 -5.21 -11.62
N SER A 216 -0.71 -4.85 -11.97
CA SER A 216 -1.64 -5.77 -12.64
C SER A 216 -1.13 -6.21 -14.01
N THR A 217 -0.43 -5.33 -14.75
CA THR A 217 0.21 -5.70 -16.01
C THR A 217 1.29 -6.74 -15.80
N PHE A 218 2.19 -6.51 -14.84
CA PHE A 218 3.25 -7.44 -14.55
C PHE A 218 2.74 -8.80 -14.05
N LEU A 219 1.75 -8.81 -13.14
CA LEU A 219 1.11 -10.04 -12.67
C LEU A 219 0.45 -10.81 -13.82
N LYS A 220 -0.25 -10.11 -14.72
CA LYS A 220 -0.89 -10.75 -15.88
C LYS A 220 0.14 -11.39 -16.80
N GLU A 221 1.25 -10.71 -17.09
CA GLU A 221 2.34 -11.27 -17.89
C GLU A 221 2.90 -12.54 -17.26
N LEU A 222 3.16 -12.55 -15.94
CA LEU A 222 3.64 -13.74 -15.23
C LEU A 222 2.67 -14.93 -15.32
N PHE A 223 1.37 -14.69 -15.23
CA PHE A 223 0.36 -15.75 -15.37
C PHE A 223 0.23 -16.27 -16.80
N LEU A 224 0.49 -15.41 -17.79
CA LEU A 224 0.34 -15.70 -19.23
C LEU A 224 1.62 -16.17 -19.92
N LEU A 225 2.76 -16.29 -19.22
CA LEU A 225 3.98 -16.87 -19.78
C LEU A 225 3.67 -18.18 -20.53
N PRO A 226 4.37 -18.51 -21.64
CA PRO A 226 4.20 -19.78 -22.32
C PRO A 226 4.43 -20.93 -21.36
N GLY A 227 3.43 -21.80 -21.24
CA GLY A 227 3.45 -22.83 -20.21
C GLY A 227 3.22 -22.31 -18.81
N GLY A 228 2.84 -21.07 -18.52
CA GLY A 228 2.62 -20.53 -17.17
C GLY A 228 1.46 -21.18 -16.40
N LEU A 229 1.01 -20.50 -15.34
CA LEU A 229 -0.11 -20.95 -14.50
C LEU A 229 -1.39 -21.15 -15.33
N GLY A 230 -1.56 -20.43 -16.44
CA GLY A 230 -2.66 -20.63 -17.38
C GLY A 230 -3.91 -19.83 -17.02
N GLN A 231 -4.70 -19.47 -18.04
CA GLN A 231 -5.84 -18.54 -17.92
C GLN A 231 -6.93 -18.99 -16.94
N ARG A 232 -7.08 -20.30 -16.71
CA ARG A 232 -8.10 -20.84 -15.79
C ARG A 232 -7.77 -20.64 -14.32
N LEU A 233 -6.56 -20.15 -14.02
CA LEU A 233 -6.01 -20.18 -12.68
C LEU A 233 -6.24 -18.88 -11.93
N ILE A 234 -6.24 -17.71 -12.58
CA ILE A 234 -6.28 -16.43 -11.86
C ILE A 234 -6.97 -15.35 -12.71
N ASN A 235 -8.20 -15.00 -12.33
CA ASN A 235 -8.83 -13.75 -12.77
C ASN A 235 -8.19 -12.61 -11.96
N ILE A 236 -7.28 -11.85 -12.58
CA ILE A 236 -6.84 -10.59 -11.98
C ILE A 236 -8.00 -9.61 -12.02
N ALA A 237 -8.33 -9.08 -10.85
CA ALA A 237 -9.22 -7.93 -10.73
C ALA A 237 -8.45 -6.69 -10.29
N VAL A 238 -8.84 -5.54 -10.83
CA VAL A 238 -8.37 -4.24 -10.37
C VAL A 238 -9.55 -3.50 -9.74
N VAL A 239 -9.42 -3.15 -8.46
CA VAL A 239 -10.46 -2.43 -7.73
C VAL A 239 -10.08 -0.96 -7.60
N GLN A 240 -10.93 -0.09 -8.14
CA GLN A 240 -10.74 1.36 -8.19
C GLN A 240 -11.87 2.08 -7.46
N THR A 241 -11.74 3.40 -7.34
CA THR A 241 -12.83 4.29 -6.91
C THR A 241 -13.21 5.24 -8.03
N ALA A 242 -14.26 6.03 -7.82
CA ALA A 242 -14.67 7.08 -8.75
C ALA A 242 -13.61 8.17 -8.99
N TYR A 243 -12.57 8.27 -8.15
CA TYR A 243 -11.46 9.21 -8.35
C TYR A 243 -10.46 8.73 -9.40
N ALA A 244 -10.56 7.48 -9.85
CA ALA A 244 -9.63 6.93 -10.80
C ALA A 244 -9.70 7.66 -12.15
N ASN A 245 -8.56 7.86 -12.80
CA ASN A 245 -8.55 8.46 -14.13
C ASN A 245 -9.27 7.53 -15.13
N GLY A 246 -10.22 8.05 -15.91
CA GLY A 246 -10.98 7.24 -16.85
C GLY A 246 -10.12 6.53 -17.92
N SER A 247 -8.93 7.05 -18.23
CA SER A 247 -7.96 6.37 -19.10
C SER A 247 -7.39 5.11 -18.46
N SER A 248 -7.17 5.10 -17.14
CA SER A 248 -6.67 3.94 -16.42
C SER A 248 -7.67 2.78 -16.48
N THR A 249 -8.94 3.05 -16.19
CA THR A 249 -10.03 2.08 -16.28
C THR A 249 -10.16 1.53 -17.70
N ARG A 250 -10.13 2.42 -18.70
CA ARG A 250 -10.21 2.01 -20.11
C ARG A 250 -9.03 1.15 -20.53
N TYR A 251 -7.81 1.49 -20.14
CA TYR A 251 -6.63 0.67 -20.42
C TYR A 251 -6.78 -0.73 -19.79
N LEU A 252 -7.25 -0.80 -18.54
CA LEU A 252 -7.46 -2.05 -17.82
C LEU A 252 -8.54 -2.94 -18.50
N GLU A 253 -9.67 -2.38 -18.87
CA GLU A 253 -10.79 -3.11 -19.49
C GLU A 253 -10.55 -3.42 -20.97
N ASP A 254 -10.11 -2.43 -21.76
CA ASP A 254 -10.07 -2.52 -23.22
C ASP A 254 -8.76 -3.10 -23.74
N THR A 255 -7.63 -2.78 -23.13
CA THR A 255 -6.31 -3.25 -23.56
C THR A 255 -5.91 -4.49 -22.77
N MET A 256 -5.92 -4.37 -21.44
CA MET A 256 -5.51 -5.42 -20.54
C MET A 256 -6.57 -6.50 -20.34
N LYS A 257 -7.82 -6.29 -20.74
CA LYS A 257 -8.90 -7.30 -20.62
C LYS A 257 -8.95 -7.94 -19.22
N VAL A 258 -8.71 -7.14 -18.17
CA VAL A 258 -8.85 -7.58 -16.77
C VAL A 258 -10.19 -7.12 -16.21
N ILE A 259 -10.62 -7.74 -15.12
CA ILE A 259 -11.85 -7.32 -14.44
C ILE A 259 -11.56 -6.00 -13.72
N VAL A 260 -12.38 -4.97 -13.95
CA VAL A 260 -12.31 -3.72 -13.18
C VAL A 260 -13.56 -3.56 -12.33
N ARG A 261 -13.38 -3.16 -11.07
CA ARG A 261 -14.48 -2.94 -10.13
C ARG A 261 -14.35 -1.58 -9.48
N CYS A 262 -15.36 -0.74 -9.66
CA CYS A 262 -15.46 0.52 -8.92
C CYS A 262 -16.16 0.28 -7.57
N THR A 263 -15.67 0.90 -6.50
CA THR A 263 -16.31 0.88 -5.19
C THR A 263 -16.37 2.29 -4.58
N LYS A 264 -17.08 2.44 -3.45
CA LYS A 264 -17.02 3.65 -2.62
C LYS A 264 -15.59 3.95 -2.18
N THR A 265 -15.26 5.24 -2.06
CA THR A 265 -13.99 5.70 -1.47
C THR A 265 -13.80 5.17 -0.06
N GLY A 266 -12.56 4.85 0.27
CA GLY A 266 -12.16 4.28 1.55
C GLY A 266 -11.71 2.84 1.38
N VAL A 267 -10.47 2.59 1.79
CA VAL A 267 -9.74 1.31 1.66
C VAL A 267 -10.51 0.10 2.19
N LYS A 268 -11.47 0.29 3.10
CA LYS A 268 -12.37 -0.76 3.60
C LYS A 268 -13.26 -1.35 2.51
N HIS A 269 -13.80 -0.50 1.65
CA HIS A 269 -14.65 -0.91 0.54
C HIS A 269 -13.82 -1.57 -0.56
N LEU A 270 -12.66 -0.99 -0.89
CA LEU A 270 -11.75 -1.57 -1.86
C LEU A 270 -11.27 -2.95 -1.41
N HIS A 271 -10.78 -3.06 -0.17
CA HIS A 271 -10.26 -4.32 0.39
C HIS A 271 -11.34 -5.41 0.41
N HIS A 272 -12.57 -5.10 0.84
CA HIS A 272 -13.67 -6.07 0.82
C HIS A 272 -13.97 -6.57 -0.59
N ALA A 273 -14.09 -5.66 -1.57
CA ALA A 273 -14.34 -6.05 -2.95
C ALA A 273 -13.18 -6.82 -3.59
N ALA A 274 -11.94 -6.51 -3.17
CA ALA A 274 -10.72 -7.18 -3.64
C ALA A 274 -10.63 -8.65 -3.15
N GLN A 275 -11.17 -8.95 -1.97
CA GLN A 275 -11.21 -10.32 -1.41
C GLN A 275 -12.10 -11.30 -2.19
N GLU A 276 -12.96 -10.82 -3.09
CA GLU A 276 -13.83 -11.67 -3.93
C GLU A 276 -13.07 -12.37 -5.08
N PHE A 277 -11.78 -12.09 -5.24
CA PHE A 277 -10.96 -12.58 -6.34
C PHE A 277 -9.72 -13.33 -5.86
N ASP A 278 -9.20 -14.23 -6.69
CA ASP A 278 -7.99 -15.01 -6.40
C ASP A 278 -6.72 -14.16 -6.39
N THR A 279 -6.67 -13.13 -7.24
CA THR A 279 -5.63 -12.12 -7.21
C THR A 279 -6.26 -10.79 -7.56
N SER A 280 -6.07 -9.81 -6.69
CA SER A 280 -6.63 -8.48 -6.88
C SER A 280 -5.61 -7.41 -6.55
N VAL A 281 -5.66 -6.33 -7.32
CA VAL A 281 -4.86 -5.13 -7.11
C VAL A 281 -5.85 -4.02 -6.80
N TYR A 282 -5.73 -3.35 -5.66
CA TYR A 282 -6.58 -2.23 -5.34
C TYR A 282 -5.75 -1.03 -4.93
N PHE A 283 -6.00 0.11 -5.56
CA PHE A 283 -5.41 1.39 -5.20
C PHE A 283 -6.45 2.49 -5.35
N GLU A 284 -6.43 3.44 -4.43
CA GLU A 284 -7.04 4.74 -4.63
C GLU A 284 -6.04 5.66 -5.35
N ALA A 285 -6.51 6.61 -6.15
CA ALA A 285 -5.66 7.58 -6.84
C ALA A 285 -4.80 8.46 -5.91
N ASN A 286 -5.03 8.43 -4.60
CA ASN A 286 -4.19 9.09 -3.59
C ASN A 286 -2.93 8.29 -3.23
N GLY A 287 -2.77 7.06 -3.74
CA GLY A 287 -1.62 6.21 -3.49
C GLY A 287 -1.80 5.15 -2.39
N HIS A 288 -2.97 5.05 -1.75
CA HIS A 288 -3.24 3.99 -0.78
C HIS A 288 -3.75 2.75 -1.51
N GLY A 289 -3.04 1.64 -1.38
CA GLY A 289 -3.46 0.37 -1.97
C GLY A 289 -2.52 -0.77 -1.67
N THR A 290 -2.86 -1.98 -2.12
CA THR A 290 -1.97 -3.14 -2.07
C THR A 290 -2.48 -4.21 -3.05
N VAL A 291 -1.80 -5.36 -3.07
CA VAL A 291 -2.20 -6.58 -3.79
C VAL A 291 -2.66 -7.64 -2.80
N LEU A 292 -3.73 -8.35 -3.13
CA LEU A 292 -4.20 -9.50 -2.36
C LEU A 292 -4.14 -10.76 -3.20
N PHE A 293 -3.81 -11.87 -2.54
CA PHE A 293 -3.88 -13.21 -3.07
C PHE A 293 -4.81 -14.03 -2.19
N SER A 294 -5.73 -14.79 -2.79
CA SER A 294 -6.55 -15.73 -2.02
C SER A 294 -5.67 -16.84 -1.45
N ARG A 295 -6.07 -17.44 -0.33
CA ARG A 295 -5.35 -18.58 0.25
C ARG A 295 -5.18 -19.73 -0.76
N ALA A 296 -6.17 -19.93 -1.63
CA ALA A 296 -6.10 -20.94 -2.68
C ALA A 296 -5.04 -20.58 -3.74
N ALA A 297 -4.94 -19.30 -4.12
CA ALA A 297 -3.90 -18.83 -5.03
C ALA A 297 -2.50 -18.98 -4.41
N GLU A 298 -2.30 -18.56 -3.16
CA GLU A 298 -1.02 -18.69 -2.46
C GLU A 298 -0.55 -20.14 -2.35
N GLU A 299 -1.44 -21.04 -1.92
CA GLU A 299 -1.13 -22.46 -1.76
C GLU A 299 -0.75 -23.09 -3.10
N LYS A 300 -1.45 -22.72 -4.17
CA LYS A 300 -1.17 -23.24 -5.50
C LYS A 300 0.15 -22.71 -6.08
N ILE A 301 0.45 -21.42 -5.86
CA ILE A 301 1.75 -20.83 -6.20
C ILE A 301 2.86 -21.57 -5.45
N ARG A 302 2.65 -21.90 -4.16
CA ARG A 302 3.60 -22.69 -3.37
C ARG A 302 3.82 -24.08 -3.92
N GLN A 303 2.75 -24.82 -4.20
CA GLN A 303 2.84 -26.18 -4.74
C GLN A 303 3.63 -26.22 -6.06
N LEU A 304 3.44 -25.24 -6.94
CA LEU A 304 4.13 -25.17 -8.22
C LEU A 304 5.60 -24.75 -8.10
N ALA A 305 5.96 -23.96 -7.09
CA ALA A 305 7.36 -23.64 -6.81
C ALA A 305 8.12 -24.86 -6.25
N GLU A 306 7.43 -25.74 -5.50
CA GLU A 306 8.03 -26.89 -4.83
C GLU A 306 8.02 -28.17 -5.69
N ASP A 307 7.05 -28.33 -6.60
CA ASP A 307 6.92 -29.52 -7.44
C ASP A 307 8.16 -29.72 -8.33
N VAL A 308 8.68 -30.93 -8.30
CA VAL A 308 9.85 -31.37 -9.09
C VAL A 308 9.50 -31.68 -10.54
N ASN A 309 8.22 -31.91 -10.84
CA ASN A 309 7.73 -32.24 -12.18
C ASN A 309 7.22 -31.01 -12.94
N THR A 310 7.13 -29.87 -12.27
CA THR A 310 6.75 -28.59 -12.89
C THR A 310 7.89 -28.11 -13.79
N ASP A 311 7.57 -27.70 -15.01
CA ASP A 311 8.57 -27.21 -15.96
C ASP A 311 9.29 -25.95 -15.43
N ASP A 312 10.54 -25.76 -15.83
CA ASP A 312 11.42 -24.71 -15.31
C ASP A 312 10.82 -23.31 -15.46
N THR A 313 10.04 -23.07 -16.52
CA THR A 313 9.42 -21.76 -16.78
C THR A 313 8.30 -21.49 -15.78
N ARG A 314 7.39 -22.45 -15.56
CA ARG A 314 6.37 -22.38 -14.51
C ARG A 314 6.97 -22.22 -13.14
N LYS A 315 7.97 -23.04 -12.82
CA LYS A 315 8.62 -23.05 -11.52
C LYS A 315 9.25 -21.69 -11.23
N ARG A 316 9.94 -21.10 -12.21
CA ARG A 316 10.49 -19.75 -12.10
C ARG A 316 9.41 -18.69 -11.89
N ALA A 317 8.31 -18.75 -12.64
CA ALA A 317 7.19 -17.81 -12.47
C ALA A 317 6.55 -17.94 -11.08
N ALA A 318 6.37 -19.16 -10.58
CA ALA A 318 5.85 -19.43 -9.25
C ALA A 318 6.77 -18.89 -8.15
N ILE A 319 8.10 -19.08 -8.28
CA ILE A 319 9.09 -18.51 -7.35
C ILE A 319 9.04 -16.98 -7.36
N LEU A 320 8.94 -16.35 -8.53
CA LEU A 320 8.78 -14.89 -8.62
C LEU A 320 7.50 -14.42 -7.91
N LEU A 321 6.38 -15.11 -8.13
CA LEU A 321 5.12 -14.81 -7.46
C LEU A 321 5.19 -15.00 -5.94
N GLN A 322 5.91 -16.01 -5.44
CA GLN A 322 6.14 -16.16 -4.01
C GLN A 322 6.90 -14.97 -3.43
N HIS A 323 7.91 -14.46 -4.12
CA HIS A 323 8.62 -13.27 -3.67
C HIS A 323 7.75 -12.00 -3.79
N ILE A 324 6.89 -11.90 -4.80
CA ILE A 324 5.90 -10.81 -4.90
C ILE A 324 4.93 -10.84 -3.72
N ILE A 325 4.40 -12.01 -3.37
CA ILE A 325 3.54 -12.19 -2.19
C ILE A 325 4.28 -11.76 -0.92
N ASN A 326 5.55 -12.09 -0.79
CA ASN A 326 6.35 -11.78 0.41
C ASN A 326 6.79 -10.31 0.50
N VAL A 327 7.01 -9.62 -0.62
CA VAL A 327 7.31 -8.18 -0.63
C VAL A 327 6.05 -7.33 -0.50
N THR A 328 4.86 -7.90 -0.77
CA THR A 328 3.56 -7.22 -0.64
C THR A 328 3.03 -7.31 0.79
N ASN A 329 2.62 -6.18 1.36
CA ASN A 329 1.86 -6.15 2.60
C ASN A 329 0.37 -6.35 2.31
N GLN A 330 -0.13 -7.57 2.53
CA GLN A 330 -1.53 -7.93 2.28
C GLN A 330 -2.48 -7.46 3.40
N THR A 331 -1.96 -6.81 4.46
CA THR A 331 -2.76 -6.46 5.65
C THR A 331 -3.41 -5.07 5.56
N VAL A 332 -2.77 -4.14 4.85
CA VAL A 332 -3.18 -2.75 4.60
C VAL A 332 -2.27 -2.17 3.51
N GLY A 333 -2.64 -1.04 2.90
CA GLY A 333 -1.72 -0.36 2.00
C GLY A 333 -0.46 0.10 2.72
N ASP A 334 0.68 -0.05 2.06
CA ASP A 334 1.99 0.07 2.68
C ASP A 334 2.97 0.71 1.71
N ALA A 335 3.26 1.98 1.94
CA ALA A 335 4.08 2.77 1.02
C ALA A 335 5.49 2.20 0.82
N ILE A 336 6.07 1.57 1.84
CA ILE A 336 7.42 1.00 1.75
C ILE A 336 7.39 -0.33 1.00
N SER A 337 6.41 -1.19 1.30
CA SER A 337 6.18 -2.43 0.57
C SER A 337 5.88 -2.17 -0.91
N ASP A 338 4.99 -1.22 -1.20
CA ASP A 338 4.63 -0.80 -2.55
C ASP A 338 5.84 -0.24 -3.30
N MET A 339 6.65 0.61 -2.65
CA MET A 339 7.91 1.10 -3.21
C MET A 339 8.81 -0.07 -3.64
N LEU A 340 9.07 -1.04 -2.74
CA LEU A 340 9.92 -2.18 -3.07
C LEU A 340 9.35 -3.04 -4.20
N LEU A 341 8.03 -3.26 -4.23
CA LEU A 341 7.37 -3.99 -5.31
C LEU A 341 7.51 -3.25 -6.65
N ILE A 342 7.24 -1.94 -6.68
CA ILE A 342 7.36 -1.11 -7.90
C ILE A 342 8.81 -1.14 -8.41
N GLU A 343 9.79 -0.89 -7.54
CA GLU A 343 11.21 -0.92 -7.91
C GLU A 343 11.65 -2.30 -8.41
N ALA A 344 11.14 -3.39 -7.81
CA ALA A 344 11.40 -4.74 -8.28
C ALA A 344 10.81 -4.98 -9.68
N ILE A 345 9.58 -4.53 -9.94
CA ILE A 345 8.93 -4.65 -11.26
C ILE A 345 9.71 -3.86 -12.32
N LEU A 346 10.08 -2.61 -12.03
CA LEU A 346 10.87 -1.78 -12.94
C LEU A 346 12.21 -2.43 -13.26
N ALA A 347 12.90 -2.98 -12.26
CA ALA A 347 14.14 -3.72 -12.46
C ALA A 347 13.91 -4.96 -13.35
N LEU A 348 12.93 -5.81 -13.01
CA LEU A 348 12.61 -7.05 -13.73
C LEU A 348 12.28 -6.80 -15.20
N LYS A 349 11.55 -5.72 -15.48
CA LYS A 349 11.19 -5.32 -16.84
C LYS A 349 12.29 -4.53 -17.56
N GLY A 350 13.33 -4.06 -16.85
CA GLY A 350 14.27 -3.08 -17.38
C GLY A 350 13.57 -1.79 -17.84
N MET A 351 12.49 -1.43 -17.15
CA MET A 351 11.58 -0.35 -17.53
C MET A 351 11.97 0.95 -16.83
N THR A 352 12.00 2.05 -17.57
CA THR A 352 12.20 3.39 -16.98
C THR A 352 10.88 3.98 -16.47
N VAL A 353 10.94 5.02 -15.64
CA VAL A 353 9.72 5.72 -15.15
C VAL A 353 8.90 6.33 -16.30
N GLN A 354 9.55 6.81 -17.36
CA GLN A 354 8.89 7.36 -18.55
C GLN A 354 8.18 6.27 -19.35
N GLN A 355 8.78 5.07 -19.46
CA GLN A 355 8.14 3.93 -20.11
C GLN A 355 6.93 3.43 -19.31
N TRP A 356 7.01 3.46 -17.98
CA TRP A 356 5.86 3.19 -17.11
C TRP A 356 4.77 4.25 -17.32
N ASP A 357 5.12 5.53 -17.32
CA ASP A 357 4.16 6.60 -17.56
C ASP A 357 3.47 6.46 -18.94
N ALA A 358 4.22 6.04 -19.97
CA ALA A 358 3.73 5.85 -21.33
C ALA A 358 2.77 4.65 -21.52
N ILE A 359 2.52 3.81 -20.49
CA ILE A 359 1.56 2.68 -20.60
C ILE A 359 0.18 3.17 -21.04
N TYR A 360 -0.27 4.33 -20.55
CA TYR A 360 -1.45 5.04 -21.03
C TYR A 360 -1.37 6.53 -20.68
N THR A 361 -2.12 7.36 -21.39
CA THR A 361 -2.19 8.81 -21.14
C THR A 361 -3.45 9.16 -20.37
N ASP A 362 -3.29 9.81 -19.23
CA ASP A 362 -4.40 10.33 -18.44
C ASP A 362 -5.22 11.35 -19.24
N VAL A 363 -6.55 11.32 -19.07
CA VAL A 363 -7.35 12.50 -19.45
C VAL A 363 -7.06 13.65 -18.47
N PRO A 364 -7.07 14.91 -18.95
CA PRO A 364 -6.92 16.06 -18.07
C PRO A 364 -7.95 16.02 -16.94
N ASN A 365 -7.48 16.14 -15.69
CA ASN A 365 -8.30 16.04 -14.49
C ASN A 365 -7.93 17.13 -13.49
N ARG A 366 -8.86 17.44 -12.58
CA ARG A 366 -8.64 18.43 -11.52
C ARG A 366 -9.46 18.10 -10.28
N GLN A 367 -8.80 18.07 -9.12
CA GLN A 367 -9.45 17.91 -7.82
C GLN A 367 -9.44 19.25 -7.06
N LEU A 368 -10.60 19.65 -6.54
CA LEU A 368 -10.77 20.89 -5.77
C LEU A 368 -11.43 20.60 -4.43
N LYS A 369 -10.89 21.18 -3.35
CA LYS A 369 -11.51 21.15 -2.03
C LYS A 369 -12.39 22.39 -1.85
N VAL A 370 -13.70 22.20 -1.81
CA VAL A 370 -14.67 23.28 -1.58
C VAL A 370 -15.04 23.31 -0.10
N LYS A 371 -14.93 24.49 0.53
CA LYS A 371 -15.40 24.69 1.91
C LYS A 371 -16.91 24.93 1.90
N ALA A 372 -17.65 24.13 2.67
CA ALA A 372 -19.10 24.29 2.85
C ALA A 372 -19.44 24.52 4.33
N ARG A 373 -20.55 25.22 4.61
CA ARG A 373 -21.03 25.44 6.00
C ARG A 373 -21.53 24.15 6.66
N GLN A 374 -22.14 23.25 5.89
CA GLN A 374 -22.62 21.94 6.33
C GLN A 374 -22.40 20.93 5.19
N THR A 375 -21.82 19.76 5.49
CA THR A 375 -21.49 18.74 4.49
C THR A 375 -22.57 17.66 4.34
N TYR A 376 -23.50 17.53 5.29
CA TYR A 376 -24.57 16.52 5.29
C TYR A 376 -25.63 16.70 4.17
N ALA A 377 -25.66 17.85 3.50
CA ALA A 377 -26.60 18.11 2.40
C ALA A 377 -26.20 17.43 1.07
N ALA A 378 -24.97 16.89 0.96
CA ALA A 378 -24.51 16.16 -0.21
C ALA A 378 -24.75 14.65 -0.01
N GLN A 379 -25.85 14.14 -0.56
CA GLN A 379 -26.11 12.69 -0.62
C GLN A 379 -25.58 12.13 -1.96
N PHE A 380 -24.72 11.11 -1.88
CA PHE A 380 -24.24 10.36 -3.04
C PHE A 380 -24.96 9.01 -3.09
N ILE A 381 -25.39 8.59 -4.29
CA ILE A 381 -26.33 7.47 -4.44
C ILE A 381 -25.61 6.15 -4.82
N VAL A 382 -24.57 6.18 -5.67
CA VAL A 382 -23.85 4.96 -6.12
C VAL A 382 -22.34 5.18 -6.16
N ASP A 383 -21.57 4.56 -5.25
CA ASP A 383 -20.09 4.61 -5.24
C ASP A 383 -19.45 6.00 -5.35
N GLY A 384 -20.11 7.03 -4.81
CA GLY A 384 -19.66 8.42 -4.93
C GLY A 384 -19.95 9.09 -6.28
N ARG A 385 -20.66 8.40 -7.19
CA ARG A 385 -21.15 8.89 -8.47
C ARG A 385 -22.68 9.05 -8.46
N ARG A 386 -23.16 9.88 -9.38
CA ARG A 386 -24.58 9.99 -9.74
C ARG A 386 -24.65 9.62 -11.21
N GLU A 387 -25.40 8.57 -11.55
CA GLU A 387 -25.68 8.21 -12.94
C GLU A 387 -26.53 9.27 -13.65
#